data_AF-A0A3M1N688-F1
#
_entry.id   AF-A0A3M1N688-F1
#
_cell.length_a   1.000
_cell.length_b   1.000
_cell.length_c   1.000
_cell.angle_alpha   90.00
_cell.angle_beta   90.00
_cell.angle_gamma   90.00
#
_symmetry.space_group_name_H-M   'P 1'
#
loop_
_entity.id
_entity.type
_entity.pdbx_description
1 polymer ?
#
loop_
_entity_poly.entity_id
_entity_poly.type
_entity_poly.pdbx_seq_one_letter_code
_entity_poly.pdbx_strand_id
1 'polypeptide(L)'
;MPLSPDRFFSAEASQRQVARQLYAHIAALPLICPHGHVDPRLFATPDYQFESPLALLVLPDHYLLRLLYSQGVALESLGVPTLDGTAYERDPRRAWRRFAEHFYLFRGTPSGIWLTYIFEEIFGIQARLCAETADMFYDQIAARLAEPDFQPRRLYERFKIAALCTTDAATDALDQHLAIRQSGWHGRILPTFR
;
A
#
# COMPACT_ATOMS: atom_id res chain seq x y z
N MET A 1 7.63 7.90 17.58
CA MET A 1 6.84 7.21 18.60
C MET A 1 6.15 6.06 17.91
N PRO A 2 6.25 4.84 18.44
CA PRO A 2 5.57 3.68 17.87
C PRO A 2 4.05 3.91 17.88
N LEU A 3 3.35 3.29 16.93
CA LEU A 3 1.90 3.32 16.86
C LEU A 3 1.32 2.72 18.14
N SER A 4 0.50 3.52 18.83
CA SER A 4 -0.22 3.04 20.01
C SER A 4 -1.09 1.83 19.63
N PRO A 5 -1.11 0.76 20.45
CA PRO A 5 -2.05 -0.35 20.25
C PRO A 5 -3.51 0.09 20.45
N ASP A 6 -3.76 1.21 21.13
CA ASP A 6 -5.09 1.78 21.36
C ASP A 6 -5.45 2.91 20.38
N ARG A 7 -4.73 3.03 19.26
CA ARG A 7 -5.03 4.02 18.22
C ARG A 7 -6.49 3.94 17.76
N PHE A 8 -7.09 5.10 17.51
CA PHE A 8 -8.50 5.29 17.12
C PHE A 8 -9.55 4.98 18.20
N PHE A 9 -9.17 4.44 19.36
CA PHE A 9 -10.09 4.33 20.49
C PHE A 9 -10.26 5.66 21.21
N SER A 10 -11.38 5.77 21.94
CA SER A 10 -11.68 6.95 22.76
C SER A 10 -10.59 7.23 23.79
N ALA A 11 -10.39 8.52 24.09
CA ALA A 11 -9.55 8.93 25.22
C ALA A 11 -10.18 8.56 26.57
N GLU A 12 -11.50 8.44 26.64
CA GLU A 12 -12.25 8.03 27.83
C GLU A 12 -11.95 6.58 28.20
N ALA A 13 -11.49 6.35 29.43
CA ALA A 13 -10.95 5.06 29.85
C ALA A 13 -11.98 3.93 29.79
N SER A 14 -13.22 4.19 30.21
CA SER A 14 -14.32 3.21 30.20
C SER A 14 -14.68 2.80 28.76
N GLN A 15 -14.76 3.75 27.84
CA GLN A 15 -15.03 3.49 26.43
C GLN A 15 -13.87 2.75 25.76
N ARG A 16 -12.62 3.15 26.03
CA ARG A 16 -11.42 2.48 25.50
C ARG A 16 -11.33 1.03 25.94
N GLN A 17 -11.70 0.72 27.19
CA GLN A 17 -11.70 -0.65 27.69
C GLN A 17 -12.66 -1.54 26.90
N VAL A 18 -13.89 -1.07 26.68
CA VAL A 18 -14.88 -1.80 25.87
C VAL A 18 -14.39 -1.98 24.43
N ALA A 19 -13.85 -0.91 23.82
CA ALA A 19 -13.31 -0.97 22.47
C ALA A 19 -12.18 -2.00 22.33
N ARG A 20 -11.27 -2.07 23.31
CA ARG A 20 -10.18 -3.05 23.34
C ARG A 20 -10.70 -4.50 23.40
N GLN A 21 -11.70 -4.75 24.24
CA GLN A 21 -12.31 -6.09 24.36
C GLN A 21 -12.95 -6.51 23.04
N LEU A 22 -13.77 -5.64 22.44
CA LEU A 22 -14.42 -5.91 21.17
C LEU A 22 -13.40 -6.13 20.05
N TYR A 23 -12.39 -5.26 19.95
CA TYR A 23 -11.36 -5.37 18.93
C TYR A 23 -10.54 -6.66 19.07
N ALA A 24 -10.18 -7.06 20.29
CA ALA A 24 -9.42 -8.30 20.53
C ALA A 24 -10.11 -9.55 19.96
N HIS A 25 -11.44 -9.58 19.91
CA HIS A 25 -12.20 -10.70 19.32
C HIS A 25 -12.18 -10.72 17.79
N ILE A 26 -11.94 -9.57 17.13
CA ILE A 26 -12.05 -9.44 15.67
C ILE A 26 -10.72 -9.16 14.97
N ALA A 27 -9.70 -8.69 15.69
CA ALA A 27 -8.44 -8.19 15.12
C ALA A 27 -7.67 -9.25 14.29
N ALA A 28 -7.84 -10.52 14.63
CA ALA A 28 -7.15 -11.64 13.96
C ALA A 28 -8.02 -12.34 12.91
N LEU A 29 -9.26 -11.91 12.69
CA LEU A 29 -10.14 -12.50 11.70
C LEU A 29 -9.60 -12.29 10.27
N PRO A 30 -9.83 -13.24 9.35
CA PRO A 30 -9.42 -13.09 7.96
C PRO A 30 -10.07 -11.87 7.28
N LEU A 31 -9.33 -11.23 6.38
CA LEU A 31 -9.82 -10.10 5.60
C LEU A 31 -10.72 -10.60 4.46
N ILE A 32 -11.92 -10.04 4.38
CA ILE A 32 -12.79 -10.15 3.21
C ILE A 32 -12.73 -8.80 2.52
N CYS A 33 -12.16 -8.75 1.32
CA CYS A 33 -12.01 -7.56 0.50
C CYS A 33 -12.99 -7.67 -0.69
N PRO A 34 -14.29 -7.42 -0.49
CA PRO A 34 -15.33 -7.76 -1.46
C PRO A 34 -15.37 -6.84 -2.69
N HIS A 35 -14.59 -5.76 -2.69
CA HIS A 35 -14.43 -4.85 -3.82
C HIS A 35 -13.09 -4.14 -3.72
N GLY A 36 -12.41 -3.98 -4.85
CA GLY A 36 -11.12 -3.31 -4.94
C GLY A 36 -10.60 -3.23 -6.38
N HIS A 37 -9.45 -2.59 -6.52
CA HIS A 37 -8.81 -2.30 -7.81
C HIS A 37 -7.38 -2.84 -7.87
N VAL A 38 -7.06 -3.85 -7.07
CA VAL A 38 -5.75 -4.51 -7.12
C VAL A 38 -5.62 -5.24 -8.46
N ASP A 39 -4.49 -5.06 -9.12
CA ASP A 39 -4.21 -5.71 -10.40
C ASP A 39 -4.01 -7.23 -10.22
N PRO A 40 -4.83 -8.09 -10.86
CA PRO A 40 -4.71 -9.54 -10.72
C PRO A 40 -3.36 -10.09 -11.25
N ARG A 41 -2.65 -9.36 -12.12
CA ARG A 41 -1.32 -9.76 -12.62
C ARG A 41 -0.31 -9.98 -11.50
N LEU A 42 -0.44 -9.24 -10.39
CA LEU A 42 0.42 -9.40 -9.20
C LEU A 42 0.38 -10.82 -8.65
N PHE A 43 -0.77 -11.49 -8.75
CA PHE A 43 -0.95 -12.85 -8.24
C PHE A 43 -0.80 -13.91 -9.32
N ALA A 44 -0.99 -13.57 -10.60
CA ALA A 44 -0.82 -14.50 -11.70
C ALA A 44 0.65 -14.92 -11.87
N THR A 45 1.59 -14.00 -11.67
CA THR A 45 3.04 -14.27 -11.68
C THR A 45 3.53 -14.68 -10.28
N PRO A 46 3.91 -15.95 -10.03
CA PRO A 46 4.20 -16.44 -8.67
C PRO A 46 5.35 -15.71 -7.98
N ASP A 47 6.36 -15.29 -8.73
CA ASP A 47 7.60 -14.66 -8.28
C ASP A 47 7.64 -13.16 -8.55
N TYR A 48 6.48 -12.51 -8.77
CA TYR A 48 6.37 -11.08 -9.04
C TYR A 48 7.17 -10.26 -8.02
N GLN A 49 8.03 -9.39 -8.53
CA GLN A 49 8.84 -8.46 -7.74
C GLN A 49 8.33 -7.03 -7.95
N PHE A 50 8.12 -6.30 -6.86
CA PHE A 50 7.80 -4.89 -6.94
C PHE A 50 9.00 -4.08 -7.42
N GLU A 51 8.78 -3.12 -8.32
CA GLU A 51 9.87 -2.38 -8.97
C GLU A 51 10.65 -1.48 -7.99
N SER A 52 9.94 -0.69 -7.19
CA SER A 52 10.57 0.24 -6.22
C SER A 52 9.57 0.66 -5.13
N PRO A 53 10.07 1.20 -3.99
CA PRO A 53 9.22 1.82 -2.97
C PRO A 53 8.26 2.87 -3.55
N LEU A 54 8.74 3.68 -4.50
CA LEU A 54 7.95 4.72 -5.15
C LEU A 54 6.83 4.13 -6.02
N ALA A 55 7.16 3.14 -6.85
CA ALA A 55 6.21 2.48 -7.73
C ALA A 55 5.13 1.68 -6.97
N LEU A 56 5.45 1.19 -5.77
CA LEU A 56 4.50 0.49 -4.91
C LEU A 56 3.59 1.45 -4.14
N LEU A 57 4.17 2.46 -3.46
CA LEU A 57 3.45 3.21 -2.43
C LEU A 57 2.96 4.59 -2.87
N VAL A 58 3.62 5.24 -3.84
CA VAL A 58 3.37 6.64 -4.17
C VAL A 58 2.70 6.81 -5.52
N LEU A 59 3.29 6.27 -6.59
CA LEU A 59 2.77 6.45 -7.95
C LEU A 59 1.34 5.95 -8.16
N PRO A 60 0.91 4.79 -7.63
CA PRO A 60 -0.46 4.31 -7.86
C PRO A 60 -1.49 5.00 -6.96
N ASP A 61 -1.07 5.73 -5.91
CA ASP A 61 -1.99 6.30 -4.92
C ASP A 61 -2.32 7.77 -5.22
N HIS A 62 -3.47 7.96 -5.88
CA HIS A 62 -3.99 9.28 -6.20
C HIS A 62 -4.35 10.13 -4.97
N TYR A 63 -4.57 9.55 -3.78
CA TYR A 63 -4.76 10.35 -2.55
C TYR A 63 -3.48 11.09 -2.18
N LEU A 64 -2.33 10.41 -2.31
CA LEU A 64 -1.02 11.02 -2.05
C LEU A 64 -0.74 12.08 -3.11
N LEU A 65 -0.78 11.71 -4.37
CA LEU A 65 -0.48 12.62 -5.49
C LEU A 65 -1.38 13.86 -5.45
N ARG A 66 -2.68 13.71 -5.18
CA ARG A 66 -3.61 14.83 -5.09
C ARG A 66 -3.24 15.82 -3.98
N LEU A 67 -2.82 15.32 -2.81
CA LEU A 67 -2.45 16.22 -1.71
C LEU A 67 -1.17 17.01 -2.05
N LEU A 68 -0.15 16.35 -2.59
CA LEU A 68 1.08 17.03 -3.01
C LEU A 68 0.82 18.04 -4.13
N TYR A 69 0.05 17.66 -5.15
CA TYR A 69 -0.31 18.54 -6.25
C TYR A 69 -1.10 19.78 -5.79
N SER A 70 -1.99 19.62 -4.80
CA SER A 70 -2.72 20.74 -4.21
C SER A 70 -1.84 21.75 -3.47
N GLN A 71 -0.59 21.39 -3.16
CA GLN A 71 0.40 22.27 -2.55
C GLN A 71 1.45 22.76 -3.57
N GLY A 72 1.20 22.58 -4.87
CA GLY A 72 2.07 23.07 -5.94
C GLY A 72 3.21 22.12 -6.32
N VAL A 73 3.24 20.89 -5.82
CA VAL A 73 4.22 19.89 -6.25
C VAL A 73 3.76 19.28 -7.57
N ALA A 74 4.52 19.50 -8.65
CA ALA A 74 4.18 19.00 -9.97
C ALA A 74 4.26 17.46 -10.04
N LEU A 75 3.34 16.81 -10.76
CA LEU A 75 3.23 15.34 -10.80
C LEU A 75 4.44 14.69 -11.49
N GLU A 76 4.94 15.32 -12.55
CA GLU A 76 6.15 14.93 -13.27
C GLU A 76 7.37 14.96 -12.35
N SER A 77 7.38 15.83 -11.34
CA SER A 77 8.44 15.87 -10.33
C SER A 77 8.36 14.66 -9.36
N LEU A 78 7.20 14.03 -9.22
CA LEU A 78 6.99 12.84 -8.40
C LEU A 78 7.18 11.54 -9.19
N GLY A 79 7.60 11.64 -10.46
CA GLY A 79 7.82 10.48 -11.33
C GLY A 79 6.58 10.00 -12.07
N VAL A 80 5.49 10.79 -12.08
CA VAL A 80 4.30 10.48 -12.88
C VAL A 80 4.59 10.76 -14.36
N PRO A 81 4.46 9.77 -15.26
CA PRO A 81 4.65 9.99 -16.69
C PRO A 81 3.63 10.97 -17.26
N THR A 82 4.06 11.79 -18.22
CA THR A 82 3.23 12.78 -18.91
C THR A 82 2.75 12.22 -20.25
N LEU A 83 1.57 12.68 -20.71
CA LEU A 83 1.01 12.26 -22.00
C LEU A 83 1.50 13.13 -23.17
N ASP A 84 1.97 14.34 -22.88
CA ASP A 84 2.42 15.34 -23.86
C ASP A 84 3.93 15.27 -24.15
N GLY A 85 4.65 14.37 -23.49
CA GLY A 85 6.09 14.21 -23.62
C GLY A 85 6.93 15.18 -22.77
N THR A 86 6.30 15.98 -21.91
CA THR A 86 7.03 16.80 -20.93
C THR A 86 7.92 15.92 -20.05
N ALA A 87 9.16 16.33 -19.83
CA ALA A 87 10.11 15.53 -19.06
C ALA A 87 9.62 15.33 -17.61
N TYR A 88 9.77 14.11 -17.10
CA TYR A 88 9.45 13.74 -15.72
C TYR A 88 10.66 13.14 -15.01
N GLU A 89 10.62 13.10 -13.68
CA GLU A 89 11.67 12.51 -12.86
C GLU A 89 11.72 10.99 -13.06
N ARG A 90 12.80 10.51 -13.69
CA ARG A 90 13.00 9.08 -13.97
C ARG A 90 13.74 8.34 -12.86
N ASP A 91 14.31 9.08 -11.90
CA ASP A 91 14.96 8.47 -10.75
C ASP A 91 13.95 8.30 -9.60
N PRO A 92 13.54 7.05 -9.30
CA PRO A 92 12.53 6.79 -8.28
C PRO A 92 12.96 7.24 -6.88
N ARG A 93 14.27 7.27 -6.60
CA ARG A 93 14.79 7.74 -5.31
C ARG A 93 14.68 9.26 -5.18
N ARG A 94 14.94 10.01 -6.25
CA ARG A 94 14.75 11.47 -6.25
C ARG A 94 13.28 11.85 -6.08
N ALA A 95 12.38 11.18 -6.78
CA ALA A 95 10.94 11.37 -6.60
C ALA A 95 10.48 10.97 -5.18
N TRP A 96 11.03 9.90 -4.61
CA TRP A 96 10.75 9.50 -3.22
C TRP A 96 11.21 10.56 -2.21
N ARG A 97 12.40 11.14 -2.38
CA ARG A 97 12.89 12.24 -1.53
C ARG A 97 11.92 13.42 -1.55
N ARG A 98 11.46 13.83 -2.73
CA ARG A 98 10.44 14.90 -2.87
C ARG A 98 9.15 14.55 -2.14
N PHE A 99 8.68 13.31 -2.22
CA PHE A 99 7.54 12.85 -1.44
C PHE A 99 7.78 12.95 0.07
N ALA A 100 8.94 12.48 0.54
CA ALA A 100 9.31 12.46 1.96
C ALA A 100 9.45 13.88 2.56
N GLU A 101 10.01 14.83 1.80
CA GLU A 101 10.09 16.25 2.16
C GLU A 101 8.70 16.83 2.47
N HIS A 102 7.68 16.38 1.75
CA HIS A 102 6.29 16.85 1.87
C HIS A 102 5.42 15.97 2.78
N PHE A 103 6.00 14.95 3.44
CA PHE A 103 5.21 14.00 4.24
C PHE A 103 4.47 14.66 5.42
N TYR A 104 4.92 15.83 5.85
CA TYR A 104 4.23 16.61 6.89
C TYR A 104 2.80 17.04 6.50
N LEU A 105 2.48 17.12 5.21
CA LEU A 105 1.15 17.47 4.72
C LEU A 105 0.08 16.44 5.12
N PHE A 106 0.49 15.18 5.33
CA PHE A 106 -0.44 14.09 5.67
C PHE A 106 -0.83 14.05 7.14
N ARG A 107 -0.35 14.99 7.98
CA ARG A 107 -0.72 15.07 9.39
C ARG A 107 -2.23 15.25 9.54
N GLY A 108 -2.87 14.38 10.33
CA GLY A 108 -4.32 14.40 10.54
C GLY A 108 -5.15 13.79 9.42
N THR A 109 -4.51 13.24 8.37
CA THR A 109 -5.20 12.58 7.25
C THR A 109 -5.21 11.05 7.41
N PRO A 110 -6.21 10.34 6.85
CA PRO A 110 -6.19 8.88 6.77
C PRO A 110 -4.95 8.33 6.06
N SER A 111 -4.48 8.96 4.99
CA SER A 111 -3.27 8.54 4.27
C SER A 111 -2.01 8.56 5.15
N GLY A 112 -1.86 9.58 6.00
CA GLY A 112 -0.76 9.65 6.96
C GLY A 112 -0.81 8.50 7.98
N ILE A 113 -2.01 8.13 8.42
CA ILE A 113 -2.25 6.98 9.29
C ILE A 113 -1.90 5.67 8.59
N TRP A 114 -2.42 5.43 7.38
CA TRP A 114 -2.20 4.20 6.63
C TRP A 114 -0.73 3.99 6.29
N LEU A 115 -0.03 5.03 5.84
CA LEU A 115 1.40 4.96 5.55
C LEU A 115 2.22 4.70 6.81
N THR A 116 1.89 5.32 7.93
CA THR A 116 2.57 5.04 9.20
C THR A 116 2.38 3.58 9.63
N TYR A 117 1.18 3.03 9.48
CA TYR A 117 0.91 1.60 9.71
C TYR A 117 1.74 0.71 8.78
N ILE A 118 1.77 1.03 7.49
CA ILE A 118 2.58 0.29 6.51
C ILE A 118 4.06 0.30 6.90
N PHE A 119 4.61 1.46 7.23
CA PHE A 119 6.02 1.59 7.60
C PHE A 119 6.36 0.78 8.86
N GLU A 120 5.56 0.90 9.92
CA GLU A 120 5.86 0.26 11.19
C GLU A 120 5.54 -1.24 11.21
N GLU A 121 4.33 -1.63 10.79
CA GLU A 121 3.81 -2.99 10.98
C GLU A 121 4.17 -3.93 9.82
N ILE A 122 4.29 -3.39 8.61
CA ILE A 122 4.61 -4.18 7.43
C ILE A 122 6.12 -4.20 7.20
N PHE A 123 6.75 -3.03 7.18
CA PHE A 123 8.19 -2.89 6.90
C PHE A 123 9.09 -2.89 8.14
N GLY A 124 8.57 -2.63 9.35
CA GLY A 124 9.35 -2.64 10.58
C GLY A 124 10.12 -1.33 10.88
N ILE A 125 9.73 -0.23 10.24
CA ILE A 125 10.43 1.06 10.34
C ILE A 125 9.77 1.91 11.42
N GLN A 126 10.47 2.10 12.56
CA GLN A 126 9.96 2.87 13.71
C GLN A 126 10.40 4.35 13.73
N ALA A 127 10.99 4.83 12.64
CA ALA A 127 11.35 6.22 12.44
C ALA A 127 10.17 7.02 11.88
N ARG A 128 10.31 8.35 11.85
CA ARG A 128 9.36 9.23 11.14
C ARG A 128 9.90 9.51 9.74
N LEU A 129 9.04 9.40 8.72
CA LEU A 129 9.40 9.83 7.36
C LEU A 129 9.47 11.37 7.31
N CYS A 130 10.61 11.88 6.86
CA CYS A 130 10.90 13.28 6.57
C CYS A 130 12.08 13.36 5.58
N ALA A 131 12.51 14.57 5.21
CA ALA A 131 13.62 14.76 4.28
C ALA A 131 14.90 14.04 4.73
N GLU A 132 15.22 14.11 6.02
CA GLU A 132 16.44 13.55 6.61
C GLU A 132 16.45 12.02 6.64
N THR A 133 15.27 11.39 6.71
CA THR A 133 15.12 9.93 6.80
C THR A 133 14.73 9.29 5.48
N ALA A 134 14.52 10.09 4.41
CA ALA A 134 13.97 9.65 3.14
C ALA A 134 14.73 8.44 2.54
N ASP A 135 16.05 8.53 2.47
CA ASP A 135 16.89 7.45 1.91
C ASP A 135 16.88 6.19 2.77
N MET A 136 16.92 6.34 4.10
CA MET A 136 16.83 5.21 5.03
C MET A 136 15.52 4.44 4.82
N PHE A 137 14.39 5.14 4.66
CA PHE A 137 13.11 4.49 4.35
C PHE A 137 13.15 3.79 2.99
N TYR A 138 13.66 4.48 1.96
CA TYR A 138 13.75 3.90 0.62
C TYR A 138 14.55 2.59 0.63
N ASP A 139 15.72 2.60 1.28
CA ASP A 139 16.62 1.45 1.35
C ASP A 139 16.00 0.27 2.10
N GLN A 140 15.38 0.53 3.26
CA GLN A 140 14.74 -0.52 4.05
C GLN A 140 13.53 -1.12 3.34
N ILE A 141 12.69 -0.30 2.71
CA ILE A 141 11.55 -0.78 1.93
C ILE A 141 12.07 -1.60 0.74
N ALA A 142 13.03 -1.07 -0.03
CA ALA A 142 13.58 -1.77 -1.19
C ALA A 142 14.22 -3.12 -0.81
N ALA A 143 14.96 -3.17 0.30
CA ALA A 143 15.53 -4.41 0.81
C ALA A 143 14.46 -5.44 1.15
N ARG A 144 13.38 -5.01 1.83
CA ARG A 144 12.23 -5.88 2.15
C ARG A 144 11.52 -6.37 0.91
N LEU A 145 11.30 -5.52 -0.08
CA LEU A 145 10.64 -5.91 -1.34
C LEU A 145 11.41 -6.97 -2.12
N ALA A 146 12.73 -7.09 -1.92
CA ALA A 146 13.55 -8.14 -2.53
C ALA A 146 13.46 -9.50 -1.79
N GLU A 147 12.85 -9.55 -0.60
CA GLU A 147 12.69 -10.78 0.16
C GLU A 147 11.54 -11.63 -0.42
N PRO A 148 11.67 -12.97 -0.48
CA PRO A 148 10.58 -13.85 -0.94
C PRO A 148 9.26 -13.65 -0.19
N ASP A 149 9.32 -13.31 1.10
CA ASP A 149 8.14 -13.09 1.95
C ASP A 149 7.33 -11.84 1.57
N PHE A 150 7.90 -10.95 0.74
CA PHE A 150 7.23 -9.77 0.19
C PHE A 150 6.67 -9.99 -1.22
N GLN A 151 6.73 -11.21 -1.76
CA GLN A 151 6.00 -11.54 -2.99
C GLN A 151 4.48 -11.43 -2.77
N PRO A 152 3.68 -11.00 -3.77
CA PRO A 152 2.25 -10.75 -3.60
C PRO A 152 1.46 -11.93 -3.00
N ARG A 153 1.76 -13.17 -3.40
CA ARG A 153 1.11 -14.37 -2.85
C ARG A 153 1.44 -14.58 -1.37
N ARG A 154 2.68 -14.31 -0.96
CA ARG A 154 3.11 -14.38 0.46
C ARG A 154 2.50 -13.28 1.30
N LEU A 155 2.41 -12.06 0.76
CA LEU A 155 1.71 -10.97 1.43
C LEU A 155 0.22 -11.26 1.60
N TYR A 156 -0.44 -11.83 0.59
CA TYR A 156 -1.84 -12.26 0.67
C TYR A 156 -2.06 -13.24 1.84
N GLU A 157 -1.18 -14.24 1.97
CA GLU A 157 -1.20 -15.23 3.06
C GLU A 157 -0.93 -14.57 4.42
N ARG A 158 0.13 -13.75 4.52
CA ARG A 158 0.52 -13.03 5.75
C ARG A 158 -0.58 -12.10 6.25
N PHE A 159 -1.28 -11.43 5.34
CA PHE A 159 -2.41 -10.54 5.66
C PHE A 159 -3.71 -11.30 5.96
N LYS A 160 -3.70 -12.63 5.91
CA LYS A 160 -4.88 -13.49 6.15
C LYS A 160 -6.07 -13.11 5.27
N ILE A 161 -5.82 -12.82 3.99
CA ILE A 161 -6.90 -12.49 3.07
C ILE A 161 -7.66 -13.78 2.71
N ALA A 162 -8.97 -13.79 3.01
CA ALA A 162 -9.85 -14.91 2.68
C ALA A 162 -10.46 -14.79 1.28
N ALA A 163 -10.71 -13.55 0.83
CA ALA A 163 -11.17 -13.26 -0.53
C ALA A 163 -10.78 -11.83 -0.91
N LEU A 164 -10.33 -11.65 -2.15
CA LEU A 164 -10.07 -10.35 -2.76
C LEU A 164 -10.80 -10.27 -4.09
N CYS A 165 -11.68 -9.27 -4.22
CA CYS A 165 -12.39 -9.01 -5.47
C CYS A 165 -11.74 -7.85 -6.22
N THR A 166 -11.40 -8.08 -7.49
CA THR A 166 -10.97 -7.04 -8.44
C THR A 166 -12.20 -6.41 -9.10
N THR A 167 -11.96 -5.38 -9.90
CA THR A 167 -13.00 -4.71 -10.69
C THR A 167 -12.59 -4.77 -12.15
N ASP A 168 -13.43 -5.41 -12.97
CA ASP A 168 -13.08 -5.87 -14.30
C ASP A 168 -14.16 -5.43 -15.28
N ALA A 169 -13.75 -4.99 -16.46
CA ALA A 169 -14.67 -4.52 -17.49
C ALA A 169 -15.43 -5.69 -18.12
N ALA A 170 -16.61 -5.40 -18.66
CA ALA A 170 -17.42 -6.37 -19.43
C ALA A 170 -16.65 -7.02 -20.61
N THR A 171 -15.64 -6.35 -21.14
CA THR A 171 -14.82 -6.79 -22.27
C THR A 171 -13.55 -7.54 -21.88
N ASP A 172 -13.24 -7.63 -20.58
CA ASP A 172 -12.00 -8.26 -20.13
C ASP A 172 -12.06 -9.79 -20.31
N ALA A 173 -10.98 -10.37 -20.81
CA ALA A 173 -10.88 -11.82 -21.02
C ALA A 173 -10.71 -12.62 -19.71
N LEU A 174 -10.31 -11.95 -18.62
CA LEU A 174 -10.06 -12.54 -17.29
C LEU A 174 -8.97 -13.62 -17.26
N ASP A 175 -8.01 -13.57 -18.19
CA ASP A 175 -6.91 -14.54 -18.30
C ASP A 175 -6.09 -14.65 -17.01
N GLN A 176 -5.89 -13.53 -16.31
CA GLN A 176 -5.13 -13.49 -15.06
C GLN A 176 -5.83 -14.27 -13.94
N HIS A 177 -7.15 -14.11 -13.80
CA HIS A 177 -7.95 -14.88 -12.83
C HIS A 177 -7.94 -16.37 -13.14
N LEU A 178 -8.01 -16.72 -14.43
CA LEU A 178 -7.91 -18.11 -14.86
C LEU A 178 -6.54 -18.70 -14.50
N ALA A 179 -5.45 -17.98 -14.81
CA ALA A 179 -4.10 -18.40 -14.49
C ALA A 179 -3.88 -18.59 -12.98
N ILE A 180 -4.39 -17.67 -12.15
CA ILE A 180 -4.35 -17.79 -10.68
C ILE A 180 -5.02 -19.09 -10.25
N ARG A 181 -6.25 -19.33 -10.71
CA ARG A 181 -7.05 -20.52 -10.37
C ARG A 181 -6.37 -21.82 -10.79
N GLN A 182 -5.67 -21.82 -11.93
CA GLN A 182 -4.99 -22.99 -12.48
C GLN A 182 -3.60 -23.23 -11.88
N SER A 183 -3.02 -22.24 -11.20
CA SER A 183 -1.64 -22.31 -10.70
C SER A 183 -1.40 -23.24 -9.51
N GLY A 184 -2.46 -23.80 -8.91
CA GLY A 184 -2.37 -24.60 -7.69
C GLY A 184 -2.23 -23.80 -6.39
N TRP A 185 -2.10 -22.46 -6.48
CA TRP A 185 -2.15 -21.58 -5.30
C TRP A 185 -3.58 -21.38 -4.81
N HIS A 186 -3.79 -21.34 -3.50
CA HIS A 186 -5.11 -21.33 -2.87
C HIS A 186 -5.70 -19.93 -2.62
N GLY A 187 -5.03 -18.87 -3.08
CA GLY A 187 -5.55 -17.51 -2.96
C GLY A 187 -6.84 -17.31 -3.75
N ARG A 188 -7.82 -16.63 -3.15
CA ARG A 188 -9.15 -16.43 -3.75
C ARG A 188 -9.25 -15.02 -4.33
N ILE A 189 -8.83 -14.88 -5.59
CA ILE A 189 -8.95 -13.66 -6.38
C ILE A 189 -10.15 -13.78 -7.31
N LEU A 190 -11.15 -12.91 -7.14
CA LEU A 190 -12.43 -12.98 -7.86
C LEU A 190 -12.64 -11.73 -8.72
N PRO A 191 -13.14 -11.86 -9.96
CA PRO A 191 -13.51 -10.71 -10.75
C PRO A 191 -14.88 -10.14 -10.32
N THR A 192 -15.07 -8.83 -10.52
CA THR A 192 -16.37 -8.17 -10.34
C THR A 192 -16.70 -7.34 -11.57
N PHE A 193 -17.88 -7.56 -12.15
CA PHE A 193 -18.34 -6.86 -13.34
C PHE A 193 -18.56 -5.36 -13.08
N ARG A 194 -17.95 -4.51 -13.90
CA ARG A 194 -18.19 -3.06 -13.92
C ARG A 194 -18.34 -2.50 -15.34
#